data_AF-A0A2S5UXL8-F1
#
_entry.id   AF-A0A2S5UXL8-F1
#
_cell.length_a   1.000
_cell.length_b   1.000
_cell.length_c   1.000
_cell.angle_alpha   90.00
_cell.angle_beta   90.00
_cell.angle_gamma   90.00
#
_symmetry.space_group_name_H-M   'P 1'
#
loop_
_entity.id
_entity.type
_entity.pdbx_description
1 polymer ?
#
loop_
_entity_poly.entity_id
_entity_poly.type
_entity_poly.pdbx_seq_one_letter_code
_entity_poly.pdbx_strand_id
1 'polypeptide(L)'
;MPIELVLLSEVAPSDEVIARAIAEAHPEGQLVSFENGAVRHAVDGAGASLLTVFESQPIADPASAVAAIAHPPTAFGLWTDVTVPRSEPQRGRALAEQIAAAVGGTVTERV
;
A
#
# COMPACT_ATOMS: atom_id res chain seq x y z
N MET A 1 -16.07 -7.80 2.07
CA MET A 1 -14.70 -8.07 2.48
C MET A 1 -13.90 -6.82 2.22
N PRO A 2 -12.87 -6.54 3.03
CA PRO A 2 -11.84 -5.58 2.65
C PRO A 2 -11.20 -6.03 1.32
N ILE A 3 -10.66 -5.08 0.57
CA ILE A 3 -9.90 -5.37 -0.65
C ILE A 3 -8.47 -5.62 -0.21
N GLU A 4 -7.91 -6.74 -0.64
CA GLU A 4 -6.50 -7.09 -0.41
C GLU A 4 -5.71 -6.74 -1.67
N LEU A 5 -4.79 -5.80 -1.49
CA LEU A 5 -3.93 -5.26 -2.52
C LEU A 5 -2.49 -5.62 -2.20
N VAL A 6 -1.67 -5.64 -3.24
CA VAL A 6 -0.23 -5.82 -3.15
C VAL A 6 0.43 -4.65 -3.84
N LEU A 7 1.31 -3.97 -3.14
CA LEU A 7 2.23 -2.99 -3.72
C LEU A 7 3.56 -3.69 -3.99
N LEU A 8 3.93 -3.72 -5.27
CA LEU A 8 5.19 -4.26 -5.78
C LEU A 8 6.14 -3.11 -6.11
N SER A 9 7.37 -3.17 -5.62
CA SER A 9 8.37 -2.11 -5.82
C SER A 9 9.80 -2.62 -5.64
N GLU A 10 10.79 -1.81 -6.02
CA GLU A 10 12.21 -2.02 -5.67
C GLU A 10 12.59 -1.32 -4.36
N VAL A 11 11.78 -0.35 -3.92
CA VAL A 11 12.04 0.49 -2.74
C VAL A 11 10.82 0.47 -1.83
N ALA A 12 11.02 0.12 -0.56
CA ALA A 12 9.93 0.09 0.41
C ALA A 12 9.33 1.49 0.60
N PRO A 13 8.00 1.65 0.64
CA PRO A 13 7.38 2.93 0.97
C PRO A 13 7.74 3.31 2.41
N SER A 14 8.47 4.41 2.55
CA SER A 14 8.80 5.00 3.84
C SER A 14 7.60 5.72 4.44
N ASP A 15 7.61 5.93 5.75
CA ASP A 15 6.55 6.67 6.44
C ASP A 15 6.42 8.10 5.89
N GLU A 16 7.52 8.72 5.48
CA GLU A 16 7.50 10.04 4.85
C GLU A 16 6.75 10.02 3.50
N VAL A 17 6.99 9.01 2.66
CA VAL A 17 6.29 8.85 1.38
C VAL A 17 4.81 8.60 1.60
N ILE A 18 4.46 7.74 2.55
CA ILE A 18 3.06 7.44 2.87
C ILE A 18 2.36 8.69 3.42
N ALA A 19 2.98 9.39 4.38
CA ALA A 19 2.43 10.61 4.96
C ALA A 19 2.26 11.73 3.92
N ARG A 20 3.20 11.85 2.97
CA ARG A 20 3.09 12.79 1.85
C ARG A 20 1.88 12.48 0.97
N ALA A 21 1.73 11.22 0.55
CA ALA A 21 0.60 10.79 -0.27
C ALA A 21 -0.75 11.05 0.44
N ILE A 22 -0.82 10.78 1.75
CA ILE A 22 -1.99 11.09 2.58
C ILE A 22 -2.28 12.59 2.55
N ALA A 23 -1.29 13.45 2.84
CA ALA A 23 -1.48 14.89 2.89
C ALA A 23 -1.93 15.50 1.54
N GLU A 24 -1.48 14.93 0.42
CA GLU A 24 -1.90 15.37 -0.92
C GLU A 24 -3.34 14.98 -1.24
N ALA A 25 -3.77 13.77 -0.88
CA ALA A 25 -5.13 13.27 -1.14
C ALA A 25 -6.16 13.72 -0.09
N HIS A 26 -5.70 13.89 1.15
CA HIS A 26 -6.48 14.16 2.36
C HIS A 26 -5.71 15.15 3.24
N PRO A 27 -5.92 16.46 3.08
CA PRO A 27 -5.11 17.49 3.75
C PRO A 27 -5.09 17.41 5.29
N GLU A 28 -6.15 16.88 5.89
CA GLU A 28 -6.27 16.65 7.34
C GLU A 28 -6.01 15.18 7.74
N GLY A 29 -5.62 14.34 6.78
CA GLY A 29 -5.34 12.93 7.00
C GLY A 29 -4.05 12.71 7.77
N GLN A 30 -3.94 11.54 8.39
CA GLN A 30 -2.82 11.19 9.26
C GLN A 30 -2.34 9.77 8.97
N LEU A 31 -1.03 9.59 9.18
CA LEU A 31 -0.40 8.27 9.26
C LEU A 31 -0.26 7.89 10.74
N VAL A 32 -0.88 6.77 11.12
CA VAL A 32 -0.72 6.18 12.46
C VAL A 32 0.13 4.94 12.33
N SER A 33 1.24 4.89 13.06
CA SER A 33 2.21 3.79 12.99
C SER A 33 2.14 2.94 14.26
N PHE A 34 2.09 1.62 14.08
CA PHE A 34 2.09 0.62 15.14
C PHE A 34 3.29 -0.32 14.96
N GLU A 35 3.64 -1.04 16.03
CA GLU A 35 4.68 -2.08 15.98
C GLU A 35 6.00 -1.58 15.36
N ASN A 36 6.42 -0.38 15.75
CA ASN A 36 7.63 0.28 15.23
C ASN A 36 7.65 0.46 13.69
N GLY A 37 6.49 0.64 13.06
CA GLY A 37 6.38 0.85 11.61
C GLY A 37 5.96 -0.39 10.82
N ALA A 38 5.85 -1.56 11.46
CA ALA A 38 5.43 -2.77 10.78
C ALA A 38 3.99 -2.70 10.26
N VAL A 39 3.14 -1.90 10.93
CA VAL A 39 1.75 -1.67 10.52
C VAL A 39 1.46 -0.18 10.52
N ARG A 40 1.00 0.35 9.38
CA ARG A 40 0.77 1.78 9.17
C ARG A 40 -0.62 2.02 8.65
N HIS A 41 -1.41 2.80 9.38
CA HIS A 41 -2.79 3.10 9.08
C HIS A 41 -2.92 4.53 8.54
N ALA A 42 -3.53 4.66 7.36
CA ALA A 42 -3.94 5.93 6.82
C ALA A 42 -5.38 6.24 7.25
N VAL A 43 -5.59 7.38 7.88
CA VAL A 43 -6.93 7.89 8.25
C VAL A 43 -7.15 9.27 7.64
N ASP A 44 -8.40 9.62 7.31
CA ASP A 44 -8.74 10.98 6.90
C ASP A 44 -9.02 11.91 8.09
N GLY A 45 -9.31 13.19 7.81
CA GLY A 45 -9.61 14.19 8.84
C GLY A 45 -10.85 13.91 9.68
N ALA A 46 -11.76 13.03 9.21
CA ALA A 46 -12.92 12.58 9.97
C ALA A 46 -12.63 11.31 10.80
N GLY A 47 -11.41 10.77 10.70
CA GLY A 47 -11.00 9.53 11.35
C GLY A 47 -11.43 8.26 10.61
N ALA A 48 -11.91 8.37 9.37
CA ALA A 48 -12.23 7.20 8.57
C ALA A 48 -10.94 6.51 8.12
N SER A 49 -10.87 5.18 8.28
CA SER A 49 -9.75 4.38 7.80
C SER A 49 -9.80 4.28 6.27
N LEU A 50 -8.68 4.62 5.63
CA LEU A 50 -8.53 4.62 4.17
C LEU A 50 -7.80 3.39 3.68
N LEU A 51 -6.70 3.01 4.34
CA LEU A 51 -5.96 1.78 4.08
C LEU A 51 -5.00 1.45 5.24
N THR A 52 -4.55 0.21 5.26
CA THR A 52 -3.44 -0.26 6.10
C THR A 52 -2.32 -0.76 5.20
N VAL A 53 -1.09 -0.29 5.45
CA VAL A 53 0.15 -0.75 4.80
C VAL A 53 0.94 -1.59 5.80
N PHE A 54 1.29 -2.81 5.41
CA PHE A 54 2.13 -3.70 6.22
C PHE A 54 3.62 -3.51 5.88
N GLU A 55 4.51 -4.15 6.64
CA GLU A 55 5.94 -4.12 6.37
C GLU A 55 6.26 -4.75 5.01
N SER A 56 7.12 -4.09 4.23
CA SER A 56 7.60 -4.62 2.96
C SER A 56 8.52 -5.81 3.18
N GLN A 57 8.27 -6.91 2.47
CA GLN A 57 9.06 -8.13 2.54
C GLN A 57 9.84 -8.33 1.23
N PRO A 58 11.11 -8.76 1.30
CA PRO A 58 11.85 -9.15 0.11
C PRO A 58 11.25 -10.41 -0.51
N ILE A 59 11.21 -10.45 -1.84
CA ILE A 59 10.70 -11.61 -2.57
C ILE A 59 11.79 -12.69 -2.63
N ALA A 60 11.61 -13.75 -1.87
CA ALA A 60 12.52 -14.89 -1.85
C ALA A 60 12.34 -15.83 -3.05
N ASP A 61 11.11 -15.95 -3.56
CA ASP A 61 10.76 -16.77 -4.72
C ASP A 61 9.99 -15.95 -5.76
N PRO A 62 10.69 -15.42 -6.78
CA PRO A 62 10.06 -14.63 -7.84
C PRO A 62 9.00 -15.40 -8.63
N ALA A 63 9.13 -16.72 -8.80
CA ALA A 63 8.18 -17.51 -9.57
C ALA A 63 6.83 -17.61 -8.84
N SER A 64 6.88 -17.89 -7.53
CA SER A 64 5.68 -17.89 -6.68
C SER A 64 5.03 -16.51 -6.60
N ALA A 65 5.82 -15.44 -6.51
CA ALA A 65 5.29 -14.07 -6.48
C ALA A 65 4.56 -13.70 -7.78
N VAL A 66 5.14 -14.03 -8.93
CA VAL A 66 4.51 -13.83 -10.24
C VAL A 66 3.22 -14.64 -10.38
N ALA A 67 3.19 -15.88 -9.90
CA ALA A 67 2.00 -16.73 -9.97
C ALA A 67 0.83 -16.23 -9.10
N ALA A 68 1.10 -15.43 -8.07
CA ALA A 68 0.10 -14.87 -7.16
C ALA A 68 -0.58 -13.59 -7.67
N ILE A 69 -0.21 -13.11 -8.88
CA ILE A 69 -0.58 -11.77 -9.37
C ILE A 69 -1.03 -11.85 -10.83
N ALA A 70 -2.15 -11.19 -11.15
CA ALA A 70 -2.74 -11.23 -12.49
C ALA A 70 -1.86 -10.57 -13.56
N HIS A 71 -1.24 -9.44 -13.23
CA HIS A 71 -0.48 -8.60 -14.15
C HIS A 71 0.85 -8.16 -13.52
N PRO A 72 1.84 -9.07 -13.44
CA PRO A 72 3.12 -8.77 -12.81
C PRO A 72 3.89 -7.69 -13.61
N PRO A 73 4.50 -6.69 -12.93
CA PRO A 73 5.38 -5.73 -13.59
C PRO A 73 6.70 -6.40 -14.01
N THR A 74 7.47 -5.73 -14.87
CA THR A 74 8.71 -6.28 -15.42
C THR A 74 9.82 -6.46 -14.38
N ALA A 75 9.84 -5.62 -13.34
CA ALA A 75 10.82 -5.68 -12.25
C ALA A 75 10.15 -5.29 -10.93
N PHE A 76 10.43 -6.06 -9.88
CA PHE A 76 10.03 -5.80 -8.50
C PHE A 76 10.81 -6.74 -7.56
N GLY A 77 11.33 -6.20 -6.45
CA GLY A 77 12.08 -6.96 -5.45
C GLY A 77 11.38 -7.07 -4.09
N LEU A 78 10.36 -6.23 -3.86
CA LEU A 78 9.64 -6.12 -2.61
C LEU A 78 8.14 -6.35 -2.81
N TRP A 79 7.56 -7.00 -1.81
CA TRP A 79 6.14 -7.24 -1.67
C TRP A 79 5.62 -6.50 -0.44
N THR A 80 4.62 -5.64 -0.60
CA THR A 80 3.98 -4.96 0.52
C THR A 80 2.49 -5.24 0.48
N ASP A 81 1.98 -5.94 1.49
CA ASP A 81 0.53 -6.13 1.62
C ASP A 81 -0.13 -4.79 1.98
N VAL A 82 -1.28 -4.53 1.36
CA VAL A 82 -2.10 -3.35 1.61
C VAL A 82 -3.55 -3.80 1.73
N THR A 83 -4.24 -3.40 2.80
CA THR A 83 -5.68 -3.68 2.94
C THR A 83 -6.48 -2.40 2.88
N VAL A 84 -7.58 -2.43 2.13
CA VAL A 84 -8.52 -1.30 2.00
C VAL A 84 -9.85 -1.70 2.62
N PRO A 85 -10.37 -0.94 3.60
CA PRO A 85 -11.64 -1.24 4.24
C PRO A 85 -12.80 -1.08 3.25
N ARG A 86 -13.84 -1.90 3.43
CA ARG A 86 -15.05 -1.87 2.60
C ARG A 86 -15.76 -0.51 2.62
N SER A 87 -15.61 0.28 3.67
CA SER A 87 -16.22 1.60 3.79
C SER A 87 -15.66 2.61 2.80
N GLU A 88 -14.39 2.47 2.39
CA GLU A 88 -13.68 3.46 1.57
C GLU A 88 -12.93 2.82 0.37
N PRO A 89 -13.57 1.96 -0.45
CA PRO A 89 -12.85 1.10 -1.39
C PRO A 89 -12.19 1.90 -2.53
N GLN A 90 -12.86 2.93 -3.05
CA GLN A 90 -12.30 3.77 -4.12
C GLN A 90 -11.20 4.71 -3.60
N ARG A 91 -11.44 5.35 -2.45
CA ARG A 91 -10.48 6.30 -1.85
C ARG A 91 -9.22 5.58 -1.37
N GLY A 92 -9.38 4.44 -0.70
CA GLY A 92 -8.25 3.62 -0.27
C GLY A 92 -7.44 3.06 -1.44
N ARG A 93 -8.10 2.60 -2.51
CA ARG A 93 -7.38 2.15 -3.72
C ARG A 93 -6.61 3.29 -4.39
N ALA A 94 -7.23 4.45 -4.56
CA ALA A 94 -6.57 5.62 -5.15
C ALA A 94 -5.34 6.05 -4.33
N LEU A 95 -5.45 6.04 -3.00
CA LEU A 95 -4.31 6.33 -2.12
C LEU A 95 -3.22 5.26 -2.24
N ALA A 96 -3.56 3.97 -2.32
CA ALA A 96 -2.59 2.90 -2.52
C ALA A 96 -1.83 3.08 -3.85
N GLU A 97 -2.54 3.42 -4.93
CA GLU A 97 -1.95 3.70 -6.24
C GLU A 97 -1.03 4.93 -6.20
N GLN A 98 -1.38 5.98 -5.44
CA GLN A 98 -0.52 7.15 -5.26
C GLN A 98 0.75 6.84 -4.46
N ILE A 99 0.65 6.03 -3.40
CA ILE A 99 1.83 5.55 -2.63
C ILE A 99 2.76 4.74 -3.55
N ALA A 100 2.19 3.83 -4.34
CA ALA A 100 2.96 3.01 -5.27
C ALA A 100 3.66 3.87 -6.33
N ALA A 101 2.96 4.84 -6.93
CA ALA A 101 3.55 5.75 -7.89
C ALA A 101 4.72 6.55 -7.29
N ALA A 102 4.62 6.98 -6.02
CA ALA A 102 5.66 7.73 -5.34
C ALA A 102 6.96 6.93 -5.12
N VAL A 103 6.90 5.60 -5.09
CA VAL A 103 8.09 4.71 -5.01
C VAL A 103 8.44 4.04 -6.34
N GLY A 104 7.80 4.44 -7.44
CA GLY A 104 7.97 3.79 -8.75
C GLY A 104 7.47 2.35 -8.82
N GLY A 105 6.55 1.98 -7.92
CA GLY A 105 5.92 0.68 -7.84
C GLY A 105 4.54 0.61 -8.50
N THR A 106 3.88 -0.53 -8.33
CA THR A 106 2.53 -0.78 -8.86
C THR A 106 1.66 -1.47 -7.83
N VAL A 107 0.35 -1.22 -7.86
CA VAL A 107 -0.65 -1.91 -7.03
C VAL A 107 -1.47 -2.87 -7.88
N THR A 108 -1.72 -4.06 -7.34
CA THR A 108 -2.53 -5.11 -7.96
C THR A 108 -3.31 -5.86 -6.89
N GLU A 109 -4.37 -6.55 -7.30
CA GLU A 109 -5.05 -7.53 -6.46
C GLU A 109 -4.31 -8.86 -6.51
N ARG A 110 -4.45 -9.65 -5.43
CA ARG A 110 -4.02 -11.06 -5.37
C ARG A 110 -5.02 -11.93 -6.14
N VAL A 111 -4.52 -12.94 -6.85
CA VAL A 111 -5.35 -13.92 -7.59
C VAL A 111 -5.80 -15.07 -6.69
#